data_AF-A0A9Q1RU17-F1
#
_entry.id   AF-A0A9Q1RU17-F1
#
_cell.length_a   1.000
_cell.length_b   1.000
_cell.length_c   1.000
_cell.angle_alpha   90.00
_cell.angle_beta   90.00
_cell.angle_gamma   90.00
#
_symmetry.space_group_name_H-M   'P 1'
#
loop_
_entity.id
_entity.type
_entity.pdbx_description
1 polymer ?
#
loop_
_entity_poly.entity_id
_entity_poly.type
_entity_poly.pdbx_seq_one_letter_code
_entity_poly.pdbx_strand_id
1 'polypeptide(L)'
;MEIEQLLNFPAKIILSLVFGGSLVFFAHLINVLLLYPRKLRSKFQSQGIKGPSPSFLYGNLPDIKKIQLQNQKQPRPETNNQELEENNALQHTWPSRVFSHIKQWQIEYG
;
A
#
# COMPACT_ATOMS: atom_id res chain seq x y z
N MET A 1 17.27 -12.30 52.57
CA MET A 1 16.90 -13.49 51.75
C MET A 1 15.40 -13.53 51.47
N GLU A 2 14.54 -13.35 52.48
CA GLU A 2 13.08 -13.39 52.31
C GLU A 2 12.49 -12.21 51.51
N ILE A 3 12.99 -10.98 51.73
CA ILE A 3 12.48 -9.78 51.03
C ILE A 3 12.79 -9.82 49.52
N GLU A 4 13.97 -10.34 49.15
CA GLU A 4 14.36 -10.59 47.76
C GLU A 4 13.47 -11.65 47.10
N GLN A 5 13.14 -12.73 47.81
CA GLN A 5 12.21 -13.74 47.29
C GLN A 5 10.79 -13.18 47.11
N LEU A 6 10.33 -12.38 48.07
CA LEU A 6 9.02 -11.74 48.05
C LEU A 6 8.86 -10.79 46.85
N LEU A 7 9.93 -10.07 46.47
CA LEU A 7 9.93 -9.16 45.32
C LEU A 7 10.13 -9.88 43.98
N ASN A 8 10.95 -10.93 43.95
CA ASN A 8 11.27 -11.66 42.72
C ASN A 8 10.09 -12.50 42.19
N PHE A 9 9.21 -12.98 43.06
CA PHE A 9 8.03 -13.75 42.67
C PHE A 9 7.03 -12.95 41.79
N PRO A 10 6.51 -11.77 42.23
CA PRO A 10 5.62 -10.97 41.41
C PRO A 10 6.32 -10.41 40.16
N ALA A 11 7.61 -10.07 40.25
CA ALA A 11 8.39 -9.58 39.10
C ALA A 11 8.44 -10.62 37.96
N LYS A 12 8.64 -11.91 38.28
CA LYS A 12 8.61 -13.00 37.28
C LYS A 12 7.24 -13.17 36.64
N ILE A 13 6.16 -13.03 37.41
CA ILE A 13 4.78 -13.11 36.90
C ILE A 13 4.51 -11.96 35.93
N ILE A 14 4.85 -10.73 36.32
CA ILE A 14 4.69 -9.53 35.48
C ILE A 14 5.50 -9.70 34.19
N LEU A 15 6.76 -10.13 34.29
CA LEU A 15 7.61 -10.34 33.13
C LEU A 15 7.03 -11.40 32.18
N SER A 16 6.52 -12.51 32.73
CA SER A 16 5.85 -13.54 31.93
C SER A 16 4.61 -13.01 31.23
N LEU A 17 3.80 -12.20 31.91
CA LEU A 17 2.58 -11.63 31.35
C LEU A 17 2.87 -10.62 30.25
N VAL A 18 3.86 -9.74 30.47
CA VAL A 18 4.33 -8.77 29.48
C VAL A 18 4.89 -9.48 28.26
N PHE A 19 5.71 -10.52 28.46
CA PHE A 19 6.26 -11.30 27.36
C PHE A 19 5.17 -12.00 26.56
N GLY A 20 4.24 -12.69 27.22
CA GLY A 20 3.11 -13.35 26.56
C GLY A 20 2.23 -12.36 25.79
N GLY A 21 1.86 -11.25 26.42
CA GLY A 21 1.07 -10.20 25.77
C GLY A 21 1.79 -9.57 24.57
N SER A 22 3.09 -9.32 24.69
CA SER A 22 3.94 -8.82 23.62
C SER A 22 3.99 -9.79 22.43
N LEU A 23 4.16 -11.09 22.68
CA LEU A 23 4.15 -12.12 21.62
C LEU A 23 2.81 -12.14 20.86
N VAL A 24 1.70 -12.13 21.58
CA VAL A 24 0.35 -12.09 20.97
C VAL A 24 0.15 -10.80 20.17
N PHE A 25 0.58 -9.67 20.72
CA PHE A 25 0.52 -8.39 20.05
C PHE A 25 1.33 -8.39 18.73
N PHE A 26 2.59 -8.84 18.76
CA PHE A 26 3.41 -8.93 17.55
C PHE A 26 2.84 -9.91 16.53
N ALA A 27 2.31 -11.06 16.97
CA ALA A 27 1.63 -12.01 16.08
C ALA A 27 0.41 -11.36 15.40
N HIS A 28 -0.38 -10.58 16.15
CA HIS A 28 -1.50 -9.84 15.62
C HIS A 28 -1.05 -8.78 14.60
N LEU A 29 0.00 -8.02 14.91
CA LEU A 29 0.59 -7.03 13.99
C LEU A 29 1.06 -7.69 12.69
N ILE A 30 1.76 -8.82 12.75
CA ILE A 30 2.19 -9.58 11.56
C ILE A 30 0.97 -10.02 10.74
N ASN A 31 -0.08 -10.51 11.41
CA ASN A 31 -1.28 -10.95 10.72
C ASN A 31 -1.97 -9.80 9.97
N VAL A 32 -2.13 -8.64 10.62
CA VAL A 32 -2.81 -7.46 10.05
C VAL A 32 -1.96 -6.75 9.00
N LEU A 33 -0.66 -6.57 9.27
CA LEU A 33 0.22 -5.78 8.39
C LEU A 33 0.77 -6.59 7.21
N LEU A 34 0.91 -7.91 7.33
CA LEU A 34 1.55 -8.73 6.30
C LEU A 34 0.63 -9.82 5.76
N LEU A 35 0.09 -10.68 6.63
CA LEU A 35 -0.64 -11.87 6.17
C LEU A 35 -1.97 -11.53 5.50
N TYR A 36 -2.75 -10.63 6.09
CA TYR A 36 -4.05 -10.23 5.56
C TYR A 36 -3.92 -9.51 4.21
N PRO A 37 -3.06 -8.48 4.03
CA PRO A 37 -2.83 -7.86 2.73
C PRO A 37 -2.31 -8.83 1.67
N ARG A 38 -1.42 -9.77 2.03
CA ARG A 38 -0.94 -10.80 1.10
C ARG A 38 -2.04 -11.74 0.63
N LYS A 39 -2.94 -12.17 1.53
CA LYS A 39 -4.11 -12.99 1.18
C LYS A 39 -5.03 -12.25 0.21
N LEU A 40 -5.32 -10.98 0.50
CA LEU A 40 -6.16 -10.14 -0.36
C LEU A 40 -5.52 -9.95 -1.75
N ARG A 41 -4.22 -9.68 -1.79
CA ARG A 41 -3.45 -9.57 -3.04
C ARG A 41 -3.50 -10.85 -3.85
N SER A 42 -3.32 -12.01 -3.22
CA SER A 42 -3.37 -13.30 -3.90
C SER A 42 -4.73 -13.54 -4.57
N LYS A 43 -5.83 -13.11 -3.93
CA LYS A 43 -7.18 -13.16 -4.54
C LYS A 43 -7.27 -12.27 -5.79
N PHE A 44 -6.80 -11.03 -5.73
CA PHE A 44 -6.78 -10.16 -6.91
C PHE A 44 -5.89 -10.71 -8.03
N GLN A 45 -4.72 -11.23 -7.69
CA GLN A 45 -3.81 -11.86 -8.65
C GLN A 45 -4.44 -13.07 -9.35
N SER A 46 -5.23 -13.87 -8.63
CA SER A 46 -5.97 -14.99 -9.22
C SER A 46 -7.06 -14.54 -10.21
N GLN A 47 -7.53 -13.30 -10.11
CA GLN A 47 -8.47 -12.67 -11.05
C GLN A 47 -7.76 -11.96 -12.22
N GLY A 48 -6.43 -12.08 -12.32
CA GLY A 48 -5.62 -11.40 -13.33
C GLY A 48 -5.14 -10.01 -12.94
N ILE A 49 -5.59 -9.46 -11.80
CA ILE A 49 -5.22 -8.12 -11.32
C ILE A 49 -3.92 -8.22 -10.53
N LYS A 50 -2.77 -8.08 -11.20
CA LYS A 50 -1.47 -8.30 -10.56
C LYS A 50 -1.05 -7.18 -9.61
N GLY A 51 -1.34 -5.94 -10.02
CA GLY A 51 -0.99 -4.70 -9.34
C GLY A 51 0.52 -4.49 -9.08
N PRO A 52 0.92 -3.26 -8.70
CA PRO A 52 2.30 -2.94 -8.34
C PRO A 52 2.76 -3.73 -7.10
N SER A 53 4.05 -4.05 -7.01
CA SER A 53 4.64 -4.71 -5.83
C SER A 53 4.41 -3.87 -4.55
N PRO A 54 4.22 -4.46 -3.37
CA PRO A 54 4.08 -3.67 -2.14
C PRO A 54 5.46 -3.22 -1.66
N SER A 55 5.60 -1.93 -1.37
CA SER A 55 6.82 -1.38 -0.74
C SER A 55 6.61 -1.07 0.75
N PHE A 56 7.66 -1.20 1.56
CA PHE A 56 7.60 -1.09 3.02
C PHE A 56 7.65 0.38 3.48
N LEU A 57 7.12 0.67 4.68
CA LEU A 57 6.93 1.99 5.31
C LEU A 57 5.96 2.94 4.59
N TYR A 58 6.25 3.30 3.34
CA TYR A 58 5.49 4.33 2.61
C TYR A 58 4.55 3.75 1.56
N GLY A 59 4.49 2.42 1.42
CA GLY A 59 3.77 1.79 0.32
C GLY A 59 4.33 2.28 -1.02
N ASN A 60 3.46 2.37 -2.02
CA ASN A 60 3.87 2.74 -3.38
C ASN A 60 3.91 4.25 -3.61
N LEU A 61 3.90 5.05 -2.54
CA LEU A 61 3.91 6.50 -2.62
C LEU A 61 5.15 7.07 -3.35
N PRO A 62 6.38 6.54 -3.14
CA PRO A 62 7.53 6.97 -3.92
C PRO A 62 7.37 6.71 -5.42
N ASP A 63 6.82 5.56 -5.79
CA ASP A 63 6.57 5.19 -7.20
C ASP A 63 5.49 6.08 -7.81
N ILE A 64 4.40 6.34 -7.08
CA ILE A 64 3.34 7.27 -7.52
C ILE A 64 3.94 8.65 -7.79
N LYS A 65 4.77 9.17 -6.89
CA LYS A 65 5.45 10.48 -7.07
C LYS A 65 6.38 10.46 -8.29
N LYS A 66 7.14 9.38 -8.48
CA LYS A 66 8.02 9.21 -9.65
C LYS A 66 7.22 9.22 -10.95
N ILE A 67 6.13 8.46 -11.03
CA ILE A 67 5.25 8.40 -12.20
C ILE A 67 4.63 9.77 -12.49
N GLN A 68 4.17 10.48 -11.46
CA GLN A 68 3.61 11.82 -11.61
C GLN A 68 4.65 12.80 -12.16
N LEU A 69 5.88 12.79 -11.65
CA LEU A 69 6.96 13.65 -12.13
C LEU A 69 7.39 13.32 -13.57
N GLN A 70 7.41 12.04 -13.95
CA GLN A 70 7.73 11.62 -15.32
C GLN A 70 6.67 12.11 -16.31
N ASN A 71 5.39 11.95 -15.98
CA ASN A 71 4.29 12.42 -16.82
C ASN A 71 4.23 13.95 -16.94
N GLN A 72 4.75 14.70 -15.98
CA GLN A 72 4.86 16.16 -16.08
C GLN A 72 5.99 16.63 -17.01
N LYS A 73 7.05 15.83 -17.16
CA LYS A 73 8.24 16.17 -17.97
C LYS A 73 8.10 15.76 -19.44
N GLN A 74 7.19 14.85 -19.76
CA GLN A 74 7.01 14.36 -21.12
C GLN A 74 6.23 15.40 -21.96
N PRO A 75 6.72 15.79 -23.15
CA PRO A 75 5.95 16.64 -24.05
C PRO A 75 4.62 15.96 -24.35
N ARG A 76 3.52 16.66 -24.09
CA ARG A 76 2.19 16.16 -24.46
C ARG A 76 2.20 15.99 -25.98
N PRO A 77 1.74 14.87 -26.55
CA PRO A 77 1.40 14.88 -27.97
C PRO A 77 0.40 16.01 -28.12
N GLU A 78 0.79 17.03 -28.87
CA GLU A 78 -0.09 18.10 -29.29
C GLU A 78 -1.24 17.39 -29.99
N THR A 79 -2.40 17.34 -29.34
CA THR A 79 -3.63 16.99 -30.04
C THR A 79 -3.75 18.06 -31.11
N ASN A 80 -3.42 17.69 -32.35
CA ASN A 80 -3.71 18.51 -33.50
C ASN A 80 -5.17 18.95 -33.33
N ASN A 81 -5.36 20.25 -33.18
CA ASN A 81 -6.67 20.86 -33.10
C ASN A 81 -7.29 20.75 -34.49
N GLN A 82 -7.84 19.59 -34.84
CA GLN A 82 -8.65 19.34 -36.02
C GLN A 82 -9.18 17.90 -35.90
N GLU A 83 -10.50 17.75 -35.92
CA GLU A 83 -11.25 16.48 -35.79
C GLU A 83 -11.52 15.98 -34.35
N LEU A 84 -12.34 16.72 -33.57
CA LEU A 84 -13.52 16.13 -32.90
C LEU A 84 -14.40 17.24 -32.30
N GLU A 85 -15.09 18.02 -33.15
CA GLU A 85 -16.13 18.96 -32.70
C GLU A 85 -17.52 18.30 -32.57
N GLU A 86 -17.62 16.98 -32.64
CA GLU A 86 -18.91 16.28 -32.61
C GLU A 86 -18.86 15.16 -31.58
N ASN A 87 -19.01 15.52 -30.30
CA ASN A 87 -19.66 14.76 -29.22
C ASN A 87 -19.28 15.43 -27.88
N ASN A 88 -20.12 16.36 -27.43
CA ASN A 88 -20.08 16.97 -26.10
C ASN A 88 -20.44 15.96 -24.99
N ALA A 89 -19.72 14.83 -24.91
CA ALA A 89 -19.57 14.12 -23.67
C ALA A 89 -18.48 14.88 -22.90
N LEU A 90 -18.82 15.46 -21.76
CA LEU A 90 -17.88 16.06 -20.82
C LEU A 90 -16.77 15.05 -20.51
N GLN A 91 -15.70 15.02 -21.31
CA GLN A 91 -14.59 14.12 -21.10
C GLN A 91 -13.84 14.65 -19.89
N HIS A 92 -14.16 14.11 -18.72
CA HIS A 92 -13.44 14.38 -17.48
C HIS A 92 -11.99 13.92 -17.66
N THR A 93 -11.11 14.84 -18.08
CA THR A 93 -9.68 14.59 -18.28
C THR A 93 -8.89 14.72 -16.98
N TRP A 94 -9.55 15.14 -15.89
CA TRP A 94 -8.91 15.31 -14.60
C TRP A 94 -8.46 13.98 -13.92
N PRO A 95 -9.16 12.83 -14.06
CA PRO A 95 -8.73 11.59 -13.41
C PRO A 95 -7.40 11.08 -13.96
N SER A 96 -7.17 11.18 -15.28
CA SER A 96 -5.89 10.81 -15.88
C SER A 96 -4.75 11.74 -15.46
N ARG A 97 -5.07 12.99 -15.07
CA ARG A 97 -4.10 13.95 -14.52
C ARG A 97 -3.74 13.66 -13.07
N VAL A 98 -4.72 13.35 -12.23
CA VAL A 98 -4.51 13.10 -10.79
C VAL A 98 -4.00 11.66 -10.55
N PHE A 99 -4.56 10.71 -11.29
CA PHE A 99 -4.33 9.27 -11.15
C PHE A 99 -3.57 8.69 -12.35
N SER A 100 -2.58 9.43 -12.86
CA SER A 100 -1.73 8.95 -13.96
C SER A 100 -1.06 7.60 -13.67
N HIS A 101 -0.70 7.37 -12.41
CA HIS A 101 -0.16 6.09 -11.93
C HIS A 101 -1.13 4.91 -12.09
N ILE A 102 -2.44 5.10 -11.94
CA ILE A 102 -3.42 4.02 -12.14
C ILE A 102 -3.45 3.60 -13.60
N LYS A 103 -3.47 4.57 -14.52
CA LYS A 103 -3.45 4.29 -15.96
C LYS A 103 -2.19 3.50 -16.35
N GLN A 104 -1.03 3.90 -15.82
CA GLN A 104 0.21 3.19 -16.06
C GLN A 104 0.18 1.77 -15.50
N TRP A 105 -0.31 1.58 -14.26
CA TRP A 105 -0.39 0.26 -13.66
C TRP A 105 -1.41 -0.68 -14.31
N GLN A 106 -2.50 -0.17 -14.87
CA GLN A 106 -3.40 -0.98 -15.70
C GLN A 106 -2.67 -1.54 -16.93
N ILE A 107 -1.89 -0.70 -17.63
CA ILE A 107 -1.10 -1.13 -18.78
C ILE A 107 -0.05 -2.16 -18.38
N GLU A 108 0.62 -1.97 -17.24
CA GLU A 108 1.71 -2.84 -16.78
C GLU A 108 1.23 -4.16 -16.17
N TYR A 109 0.06 -4.16 -15.50
CA TYR A 109 -0.36 -5.26 -14.63
C TYR A 109 -1.72 -5.88 -14.97
N GLY A 110 -2.49 -5.31 -15.89
CA GLY A 110 -3.86 -5.74 -16.23
C GLY A 110 -4.91 -4.91 -15.50
#